data_AF-A0A3D2Z1Q2-F1
#
_entry.id   AF-A0A3D2Z1Q2-F1
#
_cell.length_a   1.000
_cell.length_b   1.000
_cell.length_c   1.000
_cell.angle_alpha   90.00
_cell.angle_beta   90.00
_cell.angle_gamma   90.00
#
_symmetry.space_group_name_H-M   'P 1'
#
loop_
_entity.id
_entity.type
_entity.pdbx_description
1 polymer ?
#
loop_
_entity_poly.entity_id
_entity_poly.type
_entity_poly.pdbx_seq_one_letter_code
_entity_poly.pdbx_strand_id
1 'polypeptide(L)' 'MKVYVVTDLEGVSGIGSYDVHDRHSPIDAARRERWLELWVGEVNAAIDGAVSAGATEVVVI' A
#
# COMPACT_ATOMS: atom_id res chain seq x y z
N MET A 1 -3.73 12.52 -18.57
CA MET A 1 -4.85 12.39 -17.60
C MET A 1 -4.27 12.36 -16.19
N LYS A 2 -4.91 13.00 -15.21
CA LYS A 2 -4.49 12.96 -13.80
C LYS A 2 -5.29 11.91 -13.03
N VAL A 3 -4.61 11.06 -12.27
CA VAL A 3 -5.22 9.99 -11.46
C VAL A 3 -4.83 10.19 -9.99
N TYR A 4 -5.80 10.03 -9.09
CA TYR A 4 -5.57 10.00 -7.65
C TYR A 4 -5.74 8.56 -7.16
N VAL A 5 -4.72 8.01 -6.52
CA VAL A 5 -4.74 6.71 -5.86
C VAL A 5 -4.83 6.97 -4.37
N VAL A 6 -6.01 6.77 -3.80
CA VAL A 6 -6.22 6.84 -2.34
C VAL A 6 -6.13 5.43 -1.80
N THR A 7 -5.27 5.21 -0.82
CA THR A 7 -4.96 3.87 -0.34
C THR A 7 -4.86 3.81 1.18
N ASP A 8 -5.11 2.62 1.72
CA ASP A 8 -5.02 2.29 3.14
C ASP A 8 -4.55 0.83 3.27
N LEU A 9 -4.26 0.38 4.49
CA LEU A 9 -3.57 -0.88 4.76
C LEU A 9 -4.50 -2.09 4.85
N GLU A 10 -5.64 -1.97 5.53
CA GLU A 10 -6.47 -3.12 5.93
C GLU A 10 -7.03 -3.95 4.76
N GLY A 11 -7.17 -3.35 3.58
CA GLY A 11 -7.70 -4.00 2.38
C GLY A 11 -6.65 -4.69 1.49
N VAL A 12 -5.36 -4.53 1.79
CA VAL A 12 -4.26 -5.05 0.96
C VAL A 12 -4.22 -6.58 1.01
N SER A 13 -4.00 -7.21 -0.14
CA SER A 13 -3.90 -8.68 -0.21
C SER A 13 -2.76 -9.19 0.68
N GLY A 14 -3.09 -10.11 1.58
CA GLY A 14 -2.14 -10.68 2.54
C GLY A 14 -2.10 -9.96 3.89
N ILE A 15 -2.86 -8.88 4.06
CA ILE A 15 -3.12 -8.24 5.36
C ILE A 15 -4.38 -8.83 5.96
N GLY A 16 -4.27 -9.32 7.20
CA GLY A 16 -5.31 -10.12 7.86
C GLY A 16 -5.89 -9.50 9.12
N SER A 17 -5.41 -8.33 9.54
CA SER A 17 -5.94 -7.60 10.70
C SER A 17 -5.65 -6.10 10.58
N TYR A 18 -6.24 -5.32 11.48
CA TYR A 18 -6.03 -3.86 11.58
C TYR A 18 -4.58 -3.48 11.89
N ASP A 19 -4.16 -2.26 11.52
CA ASP A 19 -2.87 -1.66 11.93
C ASP A 19 -2.88 -1.26 13.41
N VAL A 20 -3.05 -2.26 14.28
CA VAL A 20 -2.91 -2.15 15.73
C VAL A 20 -1.63 -2.88 16.12
N HIS A 21 -0.67 -2.15 16.68
CA HIS A 21 0.62 -2.69 17.04
C HIS A 21 1.20 -2.06 18.32
N ASP A 22 1.97 -2.84 19.07
CA ASP A 22 2.86 -2.33 20.11
C ASP A 22 4.17 -1.85 19.49
N ARG A 23 4.44 -0.55 19.60
CA ARG A 23 5.68 0.10 19.11
C ARG A 23 6.97 -0.46 19.73
N HIS A 24 6.89 -1.22 20.81
CA HIS A 24 8.03 -1.86 21.47
C HIS A 24 8.17 -3.35 21.15
N SER A 25 7.20 -3.94 20.45
CA SER A 25 7.21 -5.35 20.06
C SER A 25 8.02 -5.56 18.76
N PRO A 26 9.13 -6.33 18.80
CA PRO A 26 9.88 -6.64 17.58
C PRO A 26 9.07 -7.46 16.57
N ILE A 27 8.12 -8.27 17.04
CA ILE A 27 7.24 -9.08 16.20
C ILE A 27 6.28 -8.17 15.43
N ASP A 28 5.72 -7.16 16.10
CA ASP A 28 4.81 -6.23 15.45
C ASP A 28 5.56 -5.33 14.46
N ALA A 29 6.78 -4.93 14.79
CA ALA A 29 7.65 -4.19 13.87
C ALA A 29 7.92 -5.00 12.58
N ALA A 30 8.31 -6.27 12.71
CA ALA A 30 8.56 -7.15 11.57
C ALA A 30 7.29 -7.43 10.75
N ARG A 31 6.13 -7.61 11.41
CA ARG A 31 4.84 -7.77 10.73
C ARG A 31 4.51 -6.52 9.91
N ARG A 32 4.65 -5.33 10.52
CA ARG A 32 4.35 -4.06 9.88
C ARG A 32 5.28 -3.79 8.69
N GLU A 33 6.57 -4.09 8.82
CA GLU A 33 7.51 -4.01 7.70
C GLU A 33 7.03 -4.87 6.52
N ARG A 34 6.67 -6.13 6.78
CA ARG A 34 6.16 -7.02 5.74
C ARG A 34 4.86 -6.52 5.11
N TRP A 35 3.97 -5.93 5.89
CA TRP A 35 2.72 -5.37 5.39
C TRP A 35 2.94 -4.13 4.52
N LEU A 36 3.88 -3.26 4.88
CA LEU A 36 4.25 -2.11 4.06
C LEU A 36 4.85 -2.54 2.72
N GLU A 37 5.63 -3.62 2.67
CA GLU A 37 6.12 -4.18 1.41
C GLU A 37 4.98 -4.62 0.48
N LEU A 38 3.97 -5.32 1.04
CA LEU A 38 2.80 -5.76 0.28
C LEU A 38 1.98 -4.57 -0.22
N TRP A 39 1.74 -3.59 0.66
CA TRP A 39 0.99 -2.37 0.34
C TRP A 39 1.65 -1.57 -0.78
N VAL A 40 2.96 -1.33 -0.69
CA VAL A 40 3.73 -0.67 -1.76
C VAL A 40 3.67 -1.46 -3.07
N GLY A 41 3.70 -2.79 -3.00
CA GLY A 41 3.53 -3.65 -4.17
C GLY A 41 2.19 -3.44 -4.89
N GLU A 42 1.08 -3.44 -4.15
CA GLU A 42 -0.25 -3.19 -4.73
C GLU A 42 -0.42 -1.77 -5.25
N VAL A 43 0.06 -0.76 -4.50
CA VAL A 43 0.02 0.64 -4.93
C VAL A 43 0.79 0.83 -6.24
N ASN A 44 1.99 0.25 -6.35
CA ASN A 44 2.77 0.32 -7.59
C ASN A 44 2.06 -0.39 -8.75
N ALA A 45 1.43 -1.55 -8.51
CA ALA A 45 0.65 -2.23 -9.54
C ALA A 45 -0.52 -1.36 -10.05
N ALA A 46 -1.20 -0.63 -9.17
CA ALA A 46 -2.25 0.32 -9.54
C ALA A 46 -1.69 1.51 -10.35
N ILE A 47 -0.53 2.04 -9.96
CA ILE A 47 0.17 3.12 -10.68
C ILE A 47 0.57 2.63 -12.08
N ASP A 48 1.19 1.46 -12.20
CA ASP A 48 1.63 0.88 -13.46
C ASP A 48 0.45 0.68 -14.42
N GLY A 49 -0.69 0.20 -13.90
CA GLY A 49 -1.93 0.09 -14.64
C GLY A 49 -2.44 1.45 -15.13
N ALA A 50 -2.45 2.47 -14.27
CA ALA A 50 -2.87 3.82 -14.63
C ALA A 50 -1.97 4.45 -15.69
N VAL A 51 -0.65 4.33 -15.55
CA VAL A 51 0.34 4.84 -16.52
C VAL A 51 0.21 4.12 -17.85
N SER A 52 0.07 2.78 -17.84
CA SER A 52 -0.15 1.99 -19.06
C SER A 52 -1.43 2.38 -19.80
N ALA A 53 -2.44 2.87 -19.08
CA ALA A 53 -3.69 3.39 -19.62
C ALA A 53 -3.63 4.87 -20.07
N GLY A 54 -2.46 5.52 -20.00
CA GLY A 54 -2.27 6.90 -20.45
C GLY A 54 -2.42 7.97 -19.37
N ALA A 55 -2.36 7.60 -18.08
CA ALA A 55 -2.16 8.60 -17.02
C ALA A 55 -0.79 9.28 -17.20
N THR A 56 -0.79 10.61 -17.05
CA THR A 56 0.40 11.45 -17.21
C THR A 56 0.84 12.06 -15.87
N GLU A 57 -0.01 11.96 -14.86
CA GLU A 57 0.26 12.38 -13.49
C GLU A 57 -0.52 11.46 -12.55
N VAL A 58 0.15 10.90 -11.56
CA VAL A 58 -0.46 10.07 -10.52
C VAL A 58 -0.10 10.65 -9.17
N VAL A 59 -1.10 10.91 -8.34
CA VAL A 59 -0.93 11.37 -6.96
C VAL A 59 -1.40 10.25 -6.05
N VAL A 60 -0.53 9.82 -5.13
CA VAL A 60 -0.83 8.82 -4.12
C VAL A 60 -1.11 9.55 -2.80
N ILE A 61 -2.22 9.22 -2.14
CA ILE A 61 -2.69 9.83 -0.90
C ILE A 61 -3.03 8.75 0.12
#